data_AF-A0A9C8TW08-F1
#
_entry.id   AF-A0A9C8TW08-F1
#
_cell.length_a   1.000
_cell.length_b   1.000
_cell.length_c   1.000
_cell.angle_alpha   90.00
_cell.angle_beta   90.00
_cell.angle_gamma   90.00
#
_symmetry.space_group_name_H-M   'P 1'
#
loop_
_entity.id
_entity.type
_entity.pdbx_description
1 polymer ?
#
loop_
_entity_poly.entity_id
_entity_poly.type
_entity_poly.pdbx_seq_one_letter_code
_entity_poly.pdbx_strand_id
1 'polypeptide(L)' 'MNPQPESPPPQWDLDDWEEALTIHVGVSYVCRDCGNVVMVTRGGVGILDLRCCGKPMEQVALPEETNP' A
#
# COMPACT_ATOMS: atom_id res chain seq x y z
N MET A 1 -20.94 14.28 26.19
CA MET A 1 -21.32 13.96 24.80
C MET A 1 -20.06 14.02 23.95
N ASN A 2 -19.76 12.98 23.20
CA ASN A 2 -18.65 12.97 22.24
C ASN A 2 -19.25 13.41 20.89
N PRO A 3 -18.78 14.48 20.23
CA PRO A 3 -19.33 14.87 18.94
C PRO A 3 -19.01 13.77 17.93
N GLN A 4 -20.05 13.10 17.43
CA GLN A 4 -19.93 12.25 16.26
C GLN A 4 -19.63 13.17 15.06
N PRO A 5 -18.67 12.83 14.18
CA PRO A 5 -18.46 13.60 12.97
C PRO A 5 -19.74 13.57 12.11
N GLU A 6 -20.23 14.76 11.74
CA GLU A 6 -21.58 15.02 11.19
C GLU A 6 -21.78 14.64 9.71
N SER A 7 -21.00 13.71 9.18
CA SER A 7 -21.24 13.18 7.84
C SER A 7 -20.62 11.79 7.71
N PRO A 8 -21.34 10.78 7.18
CA PRO A 8 -20.69 9.55 6.76
C PRO A 8 -19.55 9.94 5.80
N PRO A 9 -18.38 9.27 5.87
CA PRO A 9 -17.35 9.51 4.87
C PRO A 9 -18.01 9.37 3.49
N PRO A 10 -17.65 10.25 2.53
CA PRO A 10 -18.14 10.13 1.16
C PRO A 10 -18.05 8.68 0.70
N GLN A 11 -19.03 8.24 -0.09
CA GLN A 11 -19.08 6.88 -0.62
C GLN A 11 -17.98 6.72 -1.67
N TRP A 12 -16.74 6.73 -1.21
CA TRP A 12 -15.53 6.56 -2.00
C TRP A 12 -15.51 5.14 -2.53
N ASP A 13 -15.41 5.04 -3.84
CA ASP A 13 -15.13 3.78 -4.52
C ASP A 13 -13.64 3.43 -4.40
N LEU A 14 -13.27 2.25 -4.90
CA LEU A 14 -11.90 1.76 -4.79
C LEU A 14 -10.89 2.70 -5.46
N ASP A 15 -11.27 3.37 -6.54
CA ASP A 15 -10.39 4.26 -7.30
C ASP A 15 -10.13 5.55 -6.51
N ASP A 16 -11.17 6.12 -5.89
CA ASP A 16 -11.04 7.27 -4.97
C ASP A 16 -10.10 6.97 -3.81
N TRP A 17 -10.20 5.75 -3.24
CA TRP A 17 -9.27 5.30 -2.20
C TRP A 17 -7.85 5.11 -2.74
N GLU A 18 -7.67 4.56 -3.93
CA GLU A 18 -6.33 4.36 -4.51
C GLU A 18 -5.62 5.69 -4.83
N GLU A 19 -6.34 6.71 -5.29
CA GLU A 19 -5.77 8.04 -5.56
C GLU A 19 -5.40 8.80 -4.27
N ALA A 20 -6.24 8.70 -3.23
CA ALA A 20 -6.03 9.41 -1.98
C ALA A 20 -4.89 8.84 -1.12
N LEU A 21 -4.43 7.62 -1.39
CA LEU A 21 -3.51 6.88 -0.53
C LEU A 21 -2.11 6.78 -1.15
N THR A 22 -1.10 7.25 -0.42
CA THR A 22 0.32 7.16 -0.84
C THR A 22 0.89 5.73 -0.73
N ILE A 23 0.16 4.83 -0.08
CA ILE A 23 0.47 3.41 0.01
C ILE A 23 -0.43 2.66 -0.98
N HIS A 24 0.16 2.17 -2.07
CA HIS A 24 -0.59 1.56 -3.17
C HIS A 24 -0.87 0.07 -2.96
N VAL A 25 -2.12 -0.34 -3.19
CA VAL A 25 -2.57 -1.74 -3.15
C VAL A 25 -1.92 -2.51 -4.31
N GLY A 26 -1.67 -3.80 -4.11
CA GLY A 26 -1.10 -4.70 -5.12
C GLY A 26 0.42 -4.62 -5.25
N VAL A 27 1.05 -3.57 -4.71
CA VAL A 27 2.52 -3.47 -4.66
C VAL A 27 3.09 -4.54 -3.73
N SER A 28 4.09 -5.27 -4.21
CA SER A 28 4.78 -6.31 -3.45
C SER A 28 6.20 -5.86 -3.08
N TYR A 29 6.69 -6.31 -1.92
CA TYR A 29 8.02 -6.00 -1.41
C TYR A 29 8.75 -7.29 -1.03
N VAL A 30 10.06 -7.34 -1.26
CA VAL A 30 10.92 -8.48 -0.99
C VAL A 30 12.06 -8.12 -0.05
N CYS A 31 12.37 -9.02 0.88
CA CYS A 31 13.59 -8.99 1.66
C CYS A 31 14.69 -9.74 0.91
N ARG A 32 15.75 -9.05 0.49
CA ARG A 32 16.88 -9.67 -0.22
C ARG A 32 17.75 -10.57 0.66
N ASP A 33 17.67 -10.43 1.99
CA ASP A 33 18.48 -11.23 2.92
C ASP A 33 17.85 -12.62 3.17
N CYS A 34 16.54 -12.70 3.41
CA CYS A 34 15.86 -13.96 3.76
C CYS A 34 14.86 -14.46 2.71
N GLY A 35 14.58 -13.69 1.67
CA GLY A 35 13.66 -14.06 0.60
C GLY A 35 12.18 -13.88 0.92
N ASN A 36 11.81 -13.29 2.08
CA ASN A 36 10.41 -13.06 2.43
C ASN A 36 9.75 -12.06 1.48
N VAL A 37 8.51 -12.32 1.08
CA VAL A 37 7.72 -11.47 0.17
C VAL A 37 6.40 -11.09 0.84
N VAL A 38 6.04 -9.81 0.76
CA VAL A 38 4.77 -9.29 1.26
C VAL A 38 4.08 -8.46 0.18
N MET A 39 2.75 -8.45 0.16
CA MET A 39 1.94 -7.65 -0.77
C MET A 39 1.03 -6.73 0.04
N VAL A 40 0.92 -5.48 -0.40
CA VAL A 40 -0.02 -4.53 0.18
C VAL A 40 -1.43 -4.91 -0.28
N THR A 41 -2.27 -5.36 0.65
CA THR A 41 -3.66 -5.74 0.38
C THR A 41 -4.67 -4.63 0.69
N ARG A 42 -4.21 -3.55 1.33
CA ARG A 42 -5.01 -2.38 1.67
C ARG A 42 -4.12 -1.13 1.69
N GLY A 43 -4.55 -0.08 1.01
CA GLY A 43 -3.84 1.19 0.97
C GLY A 43 -3.99 1.99 2.26
N GLY A 44 -3.25 3.08 2.36
CA GLY A 44 -3.18 3.95 3.53
C GLY A 44 -2.57 5.31 3.23
N VAL A 45 -2.88 6.31 4.07
CA VAL A 45 -2.15 7.58 4.10
C VAL A 45 -1.01 7.46 5.09
N GLY A 46 0.21 7.79 4.68
CA GLY A 46 1.40 7.77 5.54
C GLY A 46 2.63 7.16 4.86
N ILE A 47 3.69 7.00 5.65
CA ILE A 47 4.95 6.41 5.19
C ILE A 47 4.89 4.89 5.42
N LEU A 48 5.02 4.11 4.35
CA LEU A 48 5.22 2.67 4.46
C LEU A 48 6.71 2.37 4.72
N ASP A 49 7.08 2.07 5.97
CA ASP A 49 8.43 1.62 6.36
C ASP A 49 8.43 0.11 6.62
N LEU A 50 8.38 -0.70 5.55
CA LEU A 50 8.49 -2.15 5.64
C LEU A 50 9.93 -2.56 5.90
N ARG A 51 10.18 -3.21 7.04
CA ARG A 51 11.51 -3.71 7.43
C ARG A 51 11.52 -5.21 7.66
N CYS A 52 12.55 -5.87 7.17
CA CYS A 52 12.82 -7.28 7.40
C CYS A 52 14.34 -7.47 7.56
N CYS A 53 14.77 -8.39 8.45
CA CYS A 53 16.20 -8.60 8.75
C CYS A 53 16.95 -7.32 9.18
N GLY A 54 16.24 -6.34 9.74
CA GLY A 54 16.80 -5.06 10.19
C GLY A 54 17.00 -4.01 9.09
N LYS A 55 16.63 -4.30 7.84
CA LYS A 55 16.78 -3.39 6.69
C LYS A 55 15.43 -3.08 6.03
N PRO A 56 15.29 -1.94 5.34
CA PRO A 56 14.13 -1.67 4.49
C PRO A 56 13.97 -2.74 3.41
N MET A 57 12.73 -3.15 3.12
CA MET A 57 12.42 -4.07 2.03
C MET A 57 12.40 -3.34 0.69
N GLU A 58 12.72 -4.06 -0.39
CA GLU A 58 12.72 -3.51 -1.76
C GLU A 58 11.38 -3.78 -2.45
N GLN A 59 10.83 -2.80 -3.16
CA GLN A 59 9.66 -3.01 -4.00
C GLN A 59 10.01 -3.98 -5.15
N VAL A 60 9.17 -4.98 -5.36
CA VAL A 60 9.24 -5.85 -6.54
C VAL A 60 8.66 -5.06 -7.69
N ALA A 61 9.47 -4.77 -8.72
CA ALA A 61 8.96 -4.19 -9.95
C ALA A 61 7.89 -5.12 -10.53
N LEU A 62 6.71 -4.57 -10.83
CA LEU A 62 5.78 -5.29 -11.69
C LEU A 62 6.49 -5.51 -13.03
N PRO A 63 6.39 -6.70 -13.64
CA PRO A 63 6.84 -6.85 -15.02
C PRO A 63 6.07 -5.81 -15.83
N GLU A 64 6.79 -4.86 -16.44
CA GLU A 64 6.20 -3.98 -17.45
C GLU A 64 5.48 -4.89 -18.43
N GLU A 65 4.16 -4.74 -18.54
CA GLU A 65 3.40 -5.42 -19.58
C GLU A 65 4.02 -4.94 -20.90
N THR A 66 4.88 -5.77 -21.49
CA THR A 66 5.34 -5.59 -22.87
C THR A 66 4.10 -5.64 -23.73
N ASN A 67 3.53 -4.46 -24.00
CA ASN A 67 2.46 -4.27 -24.95
C ASN A 67 2.97 -4.75 -26.32
N PRO A 68 2.37 -5.79 -26.93
CA PRO A 68 2.75 -6.26 -28.25
C PRO A 68 2.47 -5.23 -29.35
#